data_AF-A0A942F481-F1
#
_entry.id   AF-A0A942F481-F1
#
_cell.length_a   1.000
_cell.length_b   1.000
_cell.length_c   1.000
_cell.angle_alpha   90.00
_cell.angle_beta   90.00
_cell.angle_gamma   90.00
#
_symmetry.space_group_name_H-M   'P 1'
#
loop_
_entity.id
_entity.type
_entity.pdbx_description
1 polymer ?
#
loop_
_entity_poly.entity_id
_entity_poly.type
_entity_poly.pdbx_seq_one_letter_code
_entity_poly.pdbx_strand_id
1 'polypeptide(L)'
;MRKFKFFHRIDQFLLRHYPGIWALQIHRLLPWALIIIAFTGLLVYAQSPQSYSGNQMEIFISWLYFFAVVGLVLWLVYMFRFNPIKNFGKRPPMDELQNLGITFMGIVLLATAPQIFFVARNIRMHTFISEPELAQNLNKINIVLSMNHSLETDSAMIRASDTNRRKYYLDDPTNTKYMDSVYFDKKDSIWHCYDLNHFKNYEIYYGDKENNEVLTGKEIYYVLQGLKTRKDTLRILQDFSVAAERIGGVKLNPETMYRYLIKGIFPANSIPDYRLSLVESTFDDYIREFKSNLNYQLKYFTIYEGLRWNEILRFILYPSFFITLLILMFRNMTLKTFLISIGIGPLLPLVVFLTGLAFGVHGEEGFFAVVLLTYIIIWLIYYSCRNSARFASISGIALNILVFVTPVIGLFFEAWWEQNYRHGIPYELQDHAFLDRVRLTVELVEIPVFLILLQLVFKPLYIRWYSMPRE
;
A
#
# COMPACT_ATOMS: atom_id res chain seq x y z
N MET A 1 2.44 7.51 41.58
CA MET A 1 3.62 7.17 40.74
C MET A 1 4.78 8.08 41.09
N ARG A 2 5.88 7.56 41.65
CA ARG A 2 7.14 8.31 41.78
C ARG A 2 7.57 8.71 40.36
N LYS A 3 7.57 10.01 40.05
CA LYS A 3 8.05 10.50 38.75
C LYS A 3 9.48 10.00 38.55
N PHE A 4 9.75 9.27 37.48
CA PHE A 4 11.11 8.90 37.11
C PHE A 4 11.95 10.18 37.08
N LYS A 5 13.03 10.23 37.87
CA LYS A 5 13.87 11.45 38.03
C LYS A 5 14.38 11.96 36.67
N PHE A 6 14.56 11.08 35.70
CA PHE A 6 14.98 11.39 34.34
C PHE A 6 13.98 12.28 33.59
N PHE A 7 12.71 11.85 33.46
CA PHE A 7 11.66 12.64 32.80
C PHE A 7 11.47 14.00 33.48
N HIS A 8 11.60 14.05 34.81
CA HIS A 8 11.49 15.33 35.52
C HIS A 8 12.60 16.33 35.14
N ARG A 9 13.84 15.86 34.94
CA ARG A 9 14.95 16.72 34.49
C ARG A 9 14.73 17.22 33.07
N ILE A 10 14.26 16.36 32.16
CA ILE A 10 13.92 16.76 30.78
C ILE A 10 12.79 17.78 30.77
N ASP A 11 11.71 17.54 31.53
CA ASP A 11 10.58 18.47 31.65
C ASP A 11 11.06 19.84 32.13
N GLN A 12 11.87 19.89 33.20
CA GLN A 12 12.42 21.15 33.72
C GLN A 12 13.35 21.84 32.71
N PHE A 13 14.18 21.08 32.00
CA PHE A 13 15.10 21.62 31.02
C PHE A 13 14.35 22.25 29.83
N LEU A 14 13.40 21.51 29.24
CA LEU A 14 12.58 21.98 28.12
C LEU A 14 11.70 23.16 28.53
N LEU A 15 11.11 23.13 29.73
CA LEU A 15 10.30 24.25 30.21
C LEU A 15 11.12 25.55 30.33
N ARG A 16 12.39 25.46 30.76
CA ARG A 16 13.27 26.63 30.95
C ARG A 16 13.85 27.17 29.64
N HIS A 17 14.25 26.30 28.72
CA HIS A 17 15.02 26.69 27.53
C HIS A 17 14.20 26.65 26.23
N TYR A 18 13.20 25.77 26.14
CA TYR A 18 12.43 25.51 24.92
C TYR A 18 10.92 25.35 25.24
N PRO A 19 10.26 26.39 25.78
CA PRO A 19 8.87 26.28 26.25
C PRO A 19 7.88 25.89 25.15
N GLY A 20 8.14 26.26 23.88
CA GLY A 20 7.34 25.83 22.73
C GLY A 20 7.40 24.31 22.53
N ILE A 21 8.61 23.73 22.54
CA ILE A 21 8.82 22.27 22.44
C ILE A 21 8.24 21.55 23.66
N TRP A 22 8.40 22.14 24.85
CA TRP A 22 7.80 21.61 26.06
C TRP A 22 6.27 21.55 25.94
N ALA A 23 5.63 22.59 25.41
CA ALA A 23 4.18 22.66 25.22
C ALA A 23 3.67 21.57 24.25
N LEU A 24 4.48 21.14 23.28
CA LEU A 24 4.15 20.02 22.39
C LEU A 24 4.19 18.67 23.10
N GLN A 25 4.82 18.58 24.27
CA GLN A 25 4.95 17.33 25.05
C GLN A 25 5.59 16.17 24.27
N ILE A 26 6.40 16.46 23.23
CA ILE A 26 6.98 15.45 22.33
C ILE A 26 7.88 14.44 23.07
N HIS A 27 8.56 14.88 24.14
CA HIS A 27 9.38 14.04 25.00
C HIS A 27 8.57 12.94 25.73
N ARG A 28 7.24 13.09 25.81
CA ARG A 28 6.34 12.04 26.33
C ARG A 28 5.89 11.08 25.24
N LEU A 29 5.81 11.55 23.99
CA LEU A 29 5.43 10.73 22.84
C LEU A 29 6.56 9.79 22.41
N LEU A 30 7.79 10.31 22.36
CA LEU A 30 8.95 9.60 21.82
C LEU A 30 9.18 8.22 22.48
N PRO A 31 9.14 8.06 23.82
CA PRO A 31 9.30 6.75 24.45
C PRO A 31 8.20 5.76 24.04
N TRP A 32 6.95 6.21 23.87
CA TRP A 32 5.86 5.34 23.43
C TRP A 32 6.09 4.82 22.02
N ALA A 33 6.46 5.70 21.09
CA ALA A 33 6.78 5.29 19.73
C ALA A 33 7.96 4.30 19.70
N LEU A 34 9.03 4.58 20.45
CA LEU A 34 10.18 3.68 20.55
C LEU A 34 9.83 2.32 21.16
N ILE A 35 8.95 2.28 22.17
CA ILE A 35 8.46 1.02 22.75
C ILE A 35 7.66 0.23 21.71
N ILE A 36 6.76 0.88 20.97
CA ILE A 36 5.99 0.21 19.89
C ILE A 36 6.95 -0.34 18.84
N ILE A 37 7.95 0.45 18.42
CA ILE A 37 8.93 0.03 17.42
C ILE A 37 9.74 -1.17 17.91
N ALA A 38 10.28 -1.09 19.13
CA ALA A 38 11.10 -2.14 19.72
C ALA A 38 10.29 -3.42 19.95
N PHE A 39 9.08 -3.30 20.51
CA PHE A 39 8.17 -4.42 20.75
C PHE A 39 7.77 -5.11 19.45
N THR A 40 7.41 -4.33 18.42
CA THR A 40 7.06 -4.86 17.10
C THR A 40 8.24 -5.58 16.46
N GLY A 41 9.44 -4.99 16.50
CA GLY A 41 10.66 -5.64 16.03
C GLY A 41 10.94 -6.96 16.75
N LEU A 42 10.91 -6.95 18.09
CA LEU A 42 11.14 -8.16 18.89
C LEU A 42 10.11 -9.27 18.58
N LEU A 43 8.84 -8.91 18.43
CA LEU A 43 7.80 -9.88 18.06
C LEU A 43 8.03 -10.50 16.69
N VAL A 44 8.42 -9.68 15.71
CA VAL A 44 8.76 -10.19 14.38
C VAL A 44 9.89 -11.21 14.48
N TYR A 45 10.93 -10.96 15.30
CA TYR A 45 12.03 -11.91 15.48
C TYR A 45 11.66 -13.15 16.31
N ALA A 46 10.70 -13.04 17.22
CA ALA A 46 10.25 -14.14 18.08
C ALA A 46 9.35 -15.15 17.37
N GLN A 47 8.59 -14.73 16.35
CA GLN A 47 7.71 -15.63 15.58
C GLN A 47 8.52 -16.61 14.72
N SER A 48 7.95 -17.69 14.18
CA SER A 48 8.62 -18.45 13.12
C SER A 48 8.33 -17.79 11.77
N PRO A 49 9.28 -17.77 10.79
CA PRO A 49 8.99 -17.31 9.43
C PRO A 49 7.80 -18.03 8.78
N GLN A 50 7.55 -19.27 9.18
CA GLN A 50 6.43 -20.09 8.68
C GLN A 50 5.08 -19.70 9.30
N SER A 51 5.07 -18.98 10.43
CA SER A 51 3.82 -18.60 11.13
C SER A 51 3.12 -17.37 10.54
N TYR A 52 3.68 -16.74 9.50
CA TYR A 52 3.06 -15.61 8.81
C TYR A 52 1.94 -16.08 7.87
N SER A 53 0.90 -16.72 8.43
CA SER A 53 -0.36 -16.93 7.72
C SER A 53 -1.16 -15.63 7.65
N GLY A 54 -1.86 -15.40 6.54
CA GLY A 54 -2.30 -14.05 6.20
C GLY A 54 -3.27 -13.39 7.17
N ASN A 55 -4.22 -14.15 7.69
CA ASN A 55 -5.26 -13.59 8.55
C ASN A 55 -4.71 -13.15 9.91
N GLN A 56 -3.75 -13.89 10.49
CA GLN A 56 -3.17 -13.53 11.80
C GLN A 56 -2.34 -12.26 11.71
N MET A 57 -1.64 -12.07 10.58
CA MET A 57 -0.82 -10.90 10.34
C MET A 57 -1.66 -9.63 10.19
N GLU A 58 -2.76 -9.68 9.43
CA GLU A 58 -3.67 -8.53 9.27
C GLU A 58 -4.30 -8.10 10.59
N ILE A 59 -4.77 -9.06 11.40
CA ILE A 59 -5.30 -8.80 12.73
C ILE A 59 -4.23 -8.14 13.60
N PHE A 60 -3.01 -8.67 13.59
CA PHE A 60 -1.91 -8.15 14.40
C PHE A 60 -1.51 -6.72 14.02
N ILE A 61 -1.39 -6.43 12.72
CA ILE A 61 -1.11 -5.07 12.23
C ILE A 61 -2.22 -4.11 12.62
N SER A 62 -3.47 -4.55 12.54
CA SER A 62 -4.64 -3.75 12.96
C SER A 62 -4.54 -3.38 14.45
N TRP A 63 -4.10 -4.30 15.32
CA TRP A 63 -3.84 -3.99 16.73
C TRP A 63 -2.71 -2.99 16.93
N LEU A 64 -1.62 -3.08 16.16
CA LEU A 64 -0.53 -2.08 16.23
C LEU A 64 -1.02 -0.67 15.85
N TYR A 65 -1.84 -0.56 14.80
CA TYR A 65 -2.47 0.71 14.44
C TYR A 65 -3.42 1.20 15.52
N PHE A 66 -4.21 0.32 16.12
CA PHE A 66 -5.07 0.67 17.24
C PHE A 66 -4.27 1.30 18.39
N PHE A 67 -3.15 0.69 18.81
CA PHE A 67 -2.29 1.26 19.85
C PHE A 67 -1.64 2.58 19.43
N ALA A 68 -1.22 2.71 18.17
CA ALA A 68 -0.69 3.97 17.64
C ALA A 68 -1.75 5.10 17.69
N VAL A 69 -3.00 4.80 17.33
CA VAL A 69 -4.12 5.74 17.40
C VAL A 69 -4.44 6.11 18.85
N VAL A 70 -4.47 5.15 19.77
CA VAL A 70 -4.67 5.43 21.21
C VAL A 70 -3.54 6.33 21.73
N GLY A 71 -2.28 6.02 21.37
CA GLY A 71 -1.13 6.84 21.72
C GLY A 71 -1.23 8.27 21.18
N LEU A 72 -1.64 8.42 19.92
CA LEU A 72 -1.91 9.72 19.29
C LEU A 72 -2.98 10.48 20.07
N VAL A 73 -4.15 9.88 20.32
CA VAL A 73 -5.28 10.52 21.04
C VAL A 73 -4.85 10.97 22.44
N LEU A 74 -4.17 10.11 23.20
CA LEU A 74 -3.67 10.48 24.53
C LEU A 74 -2.69 11.66 24.46
N TRP A 75 -1.76 11.64 23.51
CA TRP A 75 -0.82 12.74 23.30
C TRP A 75 -1.54 14.05 22.94
N LEU A 76 -2.55 14.00 22.06
CA LEU A 76 -3.39 15.15 21.71
C LEU A 76 -4.13 15.71 22.92
N VAL A 77 -4.73 14.85 23.76
CA VAL A 77 -5.40 15.29 25.00
C VAL A 77 -4.43 16.02 25.92
N TYR A 78 -3.21 15.51 26.10
CA TYR A 78 -2.19 16.17 26.91
C TYR A 78 -1.75 17.52 26.32
N MET A 79 -1.48 17.56 25.02
CA MET A 79 -1.07 18.77 24.32
C MET A 79 -2.18 19.85 24.35
N PHE A 80 -3.45 19.46 24.22
CA PHE A 80 -4.58 20.38 24.25
C PHE A 80 -4.88 20.91 25.66
N ARG A 81 -4.72 20.08 26.69
CA ARG A 81 -4.88 20.49 28.09
C ARG A 81 -3.84 21.53 28.51
N PHE A 82 -2.62 21.41 28.02
CA PHE A 82 -1.49 22.28 28.37
C PHE A 82 -1.08 23.13 27.17
N ASN A 83 -1.88 24.14 26.84
CA ASN A 83 -1.57 25.10 25.78
C ASN A 83 -1.15 26.47 26.37
N PRO A 84 0.06 26.59 26.95
CA PRO A 84 0.54 27.84 27.53
C PRO A 84 0.69 28.96 26.49
N ILE A 85 0.80 28.59 25.20
CA ILE A 85 0.97 29.49 24.07
C ILE A 85 -0.23 30.42 23.85
N LYS A 86 -1.42 30.02 24.32
CA LYS A 86 -2.61 30.90 24.32
C LYS A 86 -2.50 32.04 25.32
N ASN A 87 -1.63 31.93 26.33
CA ASN A 87 -1.72 32.80 27.49
C ASN A 87 -0.53 33.76 27.68
N PHE A 88 0.70 33.52 27.18
CA PHE A 88 1.82 34.43 27.45
C PHE A 88 2.96 34.42 26.40
N GLY A 89 3.52 35.61 26.10
CA GLY A 89 4.88 35.78 25.57
C GLY A 89 5.02 36.29 24.12
N LYS A 90 6.12 37.03 23.85
CA LYS A 90 6.59 37.31 22.49
C LYS A 90 7.04 35.99 21.85
N ARG A 91 6.37 35.57 20.78
CA ARG A 91 6.76 34.35 20.04
C ARG A 91 7.93 34.67 19.11
N PRO A 92 8.96 33.81 19.02
CA PRO A 92 9.99 33.97 18.01
C PRO A 92 9.38 33.86 16.60
N PRO A 93 10.04 34.45 15.58
CA PRO A 93 9.48 34.50 14.24
C PRO A 93 9.22 33.10 13.67
N MET A 94 10.04 32.10 13.98
CA MET A 94 9.92 30.73 13.43
C MET A 94 9.15 29.74 14.32
N ASP A 95 8.52 30.18 15.41
CA ASP A 95 7.87 29.28 16.39
C ASP A 95 6.82 28.37 15.74
N GLU A 96 5.97 28.92 14.88
CA GLU A 96 4.89 28.17 14.21
C GLU A 96 5.43 27.08 13.28
N LEU A 97 6.50 27.36 12.53
CA LEU A 97 7.14 26.38 11.66
C LEU A 97 7.82 25.27 12.48
N GLN A 98 8.51 25.64 13.56
CA GLN A 98 9.11 24.67 14.49
C GLN A 98 8.03 23.78 15.14
N ASN A 99 6.93 24.39 15.58
CA ASN A 99 5.80 23.69 16.15
C ASN A 99 5.16 22.72 15.15
N LEU A 100 4.93 23.17 13.91
CA LEU A 100 4.41 22.32 12.83
C LEU A 100 5.37 21.15 12.56
N GLY A 101 6.65 21.43 12.37
CA GLY A 101 7.66 20.40 12.06
C GLY A 101 7.77 19.34 13.14
N ILE A 102 7.86 19.73 14.42
CA ILE A 102 7.95 18.77 15.54
C ILE A 102 6.64 17.97 15.69
N THR A 103 5.49 18.62 15.53
CA THR A 103 4.19 17.93 15.60
C THR A 103 4.06 16.92 14.46
N PHE A 104 4.43 17.32 13.24
CA PHE A 104 4.44 16.46 12.05
C PHE A 104 5.36 15.26 12.23
N MET A 105 6.61 15.48 12.66
CA MET A 105 7.55 14.38 12.95
C MET A 105 7.00 13.44 14.03
N GLY A 106 6.34 13.96 15.06
CA GLY A 106 5.70 13.14 16.09
C GLY A 106 4.59 12.24 15.54
N ILE A 107 3.73 12.76 14.66
CA ILE A 107 2.66 11.99 14.03
C ILE A 107 3.22 10.97 13.05
N VAL A 108 4.17 11.37 12.18
CA VAL A 108 4.84 10.46 11.25
C VAL A 108 5.53 9.33 12.01
N LEU A 109 6.21 9.63 13.12
CA LEU A 109 6.86 8.60 13.93
C LEU A 109 5.85 7.59 14.50
N LEU A 110 4.68 8.04 14.98
CA LEU A 110 3.63 7.13 15.44
C LEU A 110 2.99 6.34 14.29
N ALA A 111 2.74 6.98 13.15
CA ALA A 111 2.11 6.34 11.99
C ALA A 111 3.03 5.33 11.30
N THR A 112 4.36 5.56 11.35
CA THR A 112 5.38 4.63 10.84
C THR A 112 5.75 3.53 11.83
N ALA A 113 5.46 3.69 13.13
CA ALA A 113 5.82 2.68 14.12
C ALA A 113 5.25 1.27 13.81
N PRO A 114 3.96 1.10 13.39
CA PRO A 114 3.47 -0.20 12.94
C PRO A 114 4.18 -0.73 11.68
N GLN A 115 4.69 0.14 10.82
CA GLN A 115 5.35 -0.24 9.56
C GLN A 115 6.69 -0.94 9.79
N ILE A 116 7.32 -0.74 10.95
CA ILE A 116 8.53 -1.48 11.31
C ILE A 116 8.30 -3.00 11.28
N PHE A 117 7.05 -3.45 11.50
CA PHE A 117 6.70 -4.86 11.39
C PHE A 117 7.11 -5.43 10.03
N PHE A 118 6.71 -4.74 8.96
CA PHE A 118 6.98 -5.19 7.61
C PHE A 118 8.46 -5.08 7.27
N VAL A 119 9.12 -3.98 7.64
CA VAL A 119 10.56 -3.80 7.43
C VAL A 119 11.35 -4.91 8.13
N ALA A 120 11.07 -5.16 9.41
CA ALA A 120 11.72 -6.22 10.17
C ALA A 120 11.42 -7.60 9.58
N ARG A 121 10.18 -7.84 9.12
CA ARG A 121 9.78 -9.10 8.49
C ARG A 121 10.59 -9.33 7.22
N ASN A 122 10.70 -8.32 6.36
CA ASN A 122 11.43 -8.46 5.10
C ASN A 122 12.91 -8.72 5.35
N ILE A 123 13.55 -7.93 6.22
CA ILE A 123 14.94 -8.16 6.64
C ILE A 123 15.11 -9.61 7.10
N ARG A 124 14.17 -10.10 7.91
CA ARG A 124 14.20 -11.47 8.40
C ARG A 124 13.99 -12.51 7.30
N MET A 125 13.08 -12.28 6.36
CA MET A 125 12.84 -13.20 5.24
C MET A 125 14.07 -13.30 4.33
N HIS A 126 14.72 -12.18 4.02
CA HIS A 126 15.99 -12.18 3.27
C HIS A 126 17.12 -12.90 4.02
N THR A 127 17.11 -12.89 5.36
CA THR A 127 18.09 -13.68 6.14
C THR A 127 17.75 -15.17 6.20
N PHE A 128 16.48 -15.56 5.96
CA PHE A 128 16.03 -16.95 6.05
C PHE A 128 16.18 -17.71 4.72
N ILE A 129 15.98 -17.02 3.59
CA ILE A 129 16.11 -17.57 2.24
C ILE A 129 16.86 -16.53 1.39
N SER A 130 18.05 -16.89 0.88
CA SER A 130 18.78 -16.03 -0.05
C SER A 130 18.11 -16.00 -1.43
N GLU A 131 18.24 -14.91 -2.18
CA GLU A 131 17.64 -14.77 -3.53
C GLU A 131 17.95 -15.95 -4.48
N PRO A 132 19.20 -16.43 -4.62
CA PRO A 132 19.49 -17.58 -5.50
C PRO A 132 18.83 -18.87 -5.02
N GLU A 133 18.66 -19.01 -3.71
CA GLU A 133 18.01 -20.17 -3.11
C GLU A 133 16.49 -20.12 -3.30
N LEU A 134 15.90 -18.92 -3.21
CA LEU A 134 14.50 -18.70 -3.52
C LEU A 134 14.23 -19.04 -4.99
N ALA A 135 15.06 -18.54 -5.91
CA ALA A 135 14.94 -18.82 -7.34
C ALA A 135 15.04 -20.32 -7.64
N GLN A 136 16.02 -21.02 -7.06
CA GLN A 136 16.14 -22.48 -7.18
C GLN A 136 14.92 -23.22 -6.63
N ASN A 137 14.37 -22.79 -5.50
CA ASN A 137 13.18 -23.40 -4.92
C ASN A 137 11.93 -23.14 -5.78
N LEU A 138 11.78 -21.93 -6.34
CA LEU A 138 10.73 -21.61 -7.31
C LEU A 138 10.84 -22.46 -8.57
N ASN A 139 12.04 -22.70 -9.08
CA ASN A 139 12.25 -23.60 -10.22
C ASN A 139 11.79 -25.02 -9.92
N LYS A 140 12.14 -25.56 -8.74
CA LYS A 140 11.68 -26.88 -8.29
C LYS A 140 10.15 -26.96 -8.21
N ILE A 141 9.51 -25.90 -7.72
CA ILE A 141 8.05 -25.78 -7.65
C ILE A 141 7.44 -25.75 -9.05
N ASN A 142 7.95 -24.89 -9.93
CA ASN A 142 7.44 -24.72 -11.28
C ASN A 142 7.57 -26.02 -12.11
N ILE A 143 8.66 -26.77 -11.94
CA ILE A 143 8.85 -28.08 -12.55
C ILE A 143 7.74 -29.05 -12.13
N VAL A 144 7.43 -29.17 -10.84
CA VAL A 144 6.38 -30.09 -10.35
C VAL A 144 4.98 -29.64 -10.75
N LEU A 145 4.70 -28.33 -10.71
CA LEU A 145 3.41 -27.81 -11.18
C LEU A 145 3.21 -28.05 -12.68
N SER A 146 4.28 -27.95 -13.47
CA SER A 146 4.25 -28.24 -14.92
C SER A 146 4.02 -29.73 -15.19
N MET A 147 4.55 -30.65 -14.36
CA MET A 147 4.23 -32.09 -14.45
C MET A 147 2.74 -32.34 -14.30
N ASN A 148 2.08 -31.69 -13.33
CA ASN A 148 0.65 -31.91 -13.10
C ASN A 148 -0.19 -31.46 -14.31
N HIS A 149 0.16 -30.31 -14.89
CA HIS A 149 -0.58 -29.73 -16.02
C HIS A 149 -0.36 -30.49 -17.33
N SER A 150 0.83 -31.04 -17.59
CA SER A 150 1.06 -31.90 -18.77
C SER A 150 0.19 -33.17 -18.72
N LEU A 151 -0.04 -33.70 -17.51
CA LEU A 151 -0.85 -34.91 -17.33
C LEU A 151 -2.35 -34.66 -17.53
N GLU A 152 -2.86 -33.50 -17.09
CA GLU A 152 -4.26 -33.10 -17.35
C GLU A 152 -4.54 -32.89 -18.84
N THR A 153 -3.58 -32.31 -19.58
CA THR A 153 -3.72 -32.06 -21.02
C THR A 153 -3.61 -33.34 -21.86
N ASP A 154 -2.68 -34.23 -21.53
CA ASP A 154 -2.56 -35.53 -22.19
C ASP A 154 -3.77 -36.43 -21.89
N SER A 155 -4.26 -36.45 -20.66
CA SER A 155 -5.47 -37.23 -20.30
C SER A 155 -6.75 -36.67 -20.93
N ALA A 156 -6.86 -35.34 -21.09
CA ALA A 156 -7.95 -34.71 -21.84
C ALA A 156 -7.87 -35.03 -23.35
N MET A 157 -6.68 -35.05 -23.95
CA MET A 157 -6.48 -35.47 -25.34
C MET A 157 -6.78 -36.95 -25.57
N ILE A 158 -6.38 -37.83 -24.65
CA ILE A 158 -6.66 -39.27 -24.72
C ILE A 158 -8.17 -39.54 -24.54
N ARG A 159 -8.83 -38.86 -23.60
CA ARG A 159 -10.30 -38.94 -23.45
C ARG A 159 -11.03 -38.42 -24.69
N ALA A 160 -10.54 -37.34 -25.30
CA ALA A 160 -11.08 -36.80 -26.54
C ALA A 160 -10.85 -37.73 -27.75
N SER A 161 -9.76 -38.52 -27.77
CA SER A 161 -9.53 -39.52 -28.82
C SER A 161 -10.37 -40.78 -28.64
N ASP A 162 -10.65 -41.19 -27.40
CA ASP A 162 -11.51 -42.35 -27.10
C ASP A 162 -13.01 -42.03 -27.27
N THR A 163 -13.44 -40.80 -27.02
CA THR A 163 -14.79 -40.34 -27.40
C THR A 163 -14.80 -39.88 -28.85
N ASN A 164 -15.02 -40.83 -29.75
CA ASN A 164 -14.95 -40.68 -31.21
C ASN A 164 -16.02 -39.74 -31.84
N ARG A 165 -16.25 -38.51 -31.35
CA ARG A 165 -17.13 -37.46 -31.94
C ARG A 165 -17.12 -36.15 -31.15
N ARG A 166 -16.43 -35.13 -31.68
CA ARG A 166 -16.94 -33.78 -32.06
C ARG A 166 -15.80 -32.76 -32.06
N LYS A 167 -15.45 -32.28 -33.26
CA LYS A 167 -14.78 -31.00 -33.43
C LYS A 167 -15.73 -29.91 -32.92
N TYR A 168 -15.44 -29.33 -31.76
CA TYR A 168 -16.04 -28.07 -31.36
C TYR A 168 -15.32 -26.96 -32.11
N TYR A 169 -15.94 -26.45 -33.17
CA TYR A 169 -15.64 -25.11 -33.65
C TYR A 169 -16.34 -24.15 -32.66
N LEU A 170 -15.55 -23.41 -31.89
CA LEU A 170 -16.01 -22.28 -31.10
C LEU A 170 -16.22 -21.11 -32.08
N ASP A 171 -17.38 -21.08 -32.73
CA ASP A 171 -17.91 -19.88 -33.35
C ASP A 171 -18.50 -19.00 -32.23
N ASP A 172 -17.66 -18.15 -31.64
CA ASP A 172 -18.14 -16.95 -30.94
C ASP A 172 -17.94 -15.74 -31.86
N PRO A 173 -18.98 -15.28 -32.58
CA PRO A 173 -18.89 -14.15 -33.49
C PRO A 173 -18.78 -12.79 -32.77
N THR A 174 -18.74 -12.75 -31.43
CA THR A 174 -18.68 -11.49 -30.67
C THR A 174 -17.34 -11.24 -29.99
N ASN A 175 -16.41 -12.20 -30.03
CA ASN A 175 -15.12 -12.07 -29.37
C ASN A 175 -13.99 -11.97 -30.41
N THR A 176 -13.88 -10.80 -31.05
CA THR A 176 -12.72 -10.40 -31.85
C THR A 176 -11.51 -10.10 -30.95
N LYS A 177 -11.07 -11.11 -30.19
CA LYS A 177 -9.67 -11.20 -29.78
C LYS A 177 -9.04 -12.32 -30.59
N TYR A 178 -8.31 -11.89 -31.61
CA TYR A 178 -7.33 -12.65 -32.36
C TYR A 178 -6.83 -13.89 -31.59
N MET A 179 -7.32 -15.07 -31.97
CA MET A 179 -6.45 -16.24 -32.03
C MET A 179 -5.62 -16.03 -33.29
N ASP A 180 -4.31 -15.83 -33.10
CA ASP A 180 -3.37 -15.75 -34.22
C ASP A 180 -3.60 -16.93 -35.16
N SER A 181 -3.91 -16.59 -36.41
CA SER A 181 -3.92 -17.52 -37.51
C SER A 181 -2.56 -18.22 -37.57
N VAL A 182 -2.56 -19.52 -37.31
CA VAL A 182 -1.42 -20.41 -37.56
C VAL A 182 -1.17 -20.44 -39.06
N TYR A 183 -0.23 -19.63 -39.53
CA TYR A 183 0.31 -19.77 -40.87
C TYR A 183 1.32 -20.92 -40.88
N PHE A 184 1.01 -21.92 -41.70
CA PHE A 184 1.80 -23.12 -41.92
C PHE A 184 3.00 -22.80 -42.81
N ASP A 185 4.22 -22.84 -42.28
CA ASP A 185 5.41 -23.04 -43.10
C ASP A 185 5.93 -24.47 -42.91
N LYS A 186 6.23 -25.12 -44.03
CA LYS A 186 6.23 -26.57 -44.21
C LYS A 186 7.58 -27.22 -43.88
N LYS A 187 8.44 -26.56 -43.11
CA LYS A 187 9.87 -26.92 -43.13
C LYS A 187 10.58 -27.26 -41.82
N ASP A 188 10.00 -27.06 -40.65
CA ASP A 188 10.65 -27.51 -39.42
C ASP A 188 9.70 -28.34 -38.56
N SER A 189 10.01 -29.62 -38.50
CA SER A 189 9.43 -30.58 -37.58
C SER A 189 9.81 -30.20 -36.15
N ILE A 190 8.85 -29.70 -35.38
CA ILE A 190 8.50 -30.09 -34.00
C ILE A 190 7.13 -29.48 -33.69
N TRP A 191 6.18 -30.35 -33.38
CA TRP A 191 4.81 -30.03 -33.00
C TRP A 191 4.75 -29.81 -31.49
N HIS A 192 4.12 -28.73 -31.04
CA HIS A 192 3.29 -28.69 -29.82
C HIS A 192 2.54 -27.34 -29.80
N CYS A 193 1.23 -27.38 -30.01
CA CYS A 193 0.34 -26.28 -29.67
C CYS A 193 0.20 -26.23 -28.15
N TYR A 194 1.09 -25.53 -27.47
CA TYR A 194 0.77 -24.96 -26.16
C TYR A 194 0.32 -23.54 -26.42
N ASP A 195 -0.90 -23.22 -26.03
CA ASP A 195 -1.32 -21.83 -25.85
C ASP A 195 -0.43 -21.23 -24.75
N LEU A 196 0.70 -20.66 -25.17
CA LEU A 196 1.62 -19.94 -24.31
C LEU A 196 0.96 -18.69 -23.69
N ASN A 197 -0.23 -18.27 -24.14
CA ASN A 197 -0.99 -17.23 -23.46
C ASN A 197 -1.67 -17.74 -22.17
N HIS A 198 -1.92 -19.05 -22.01
CA HIS A 198 -2.26 -19.61 -20.70
C HIS A 198 -1.04 -19.70 -19.78
N PHE A 199 0.15 -19.98 -20.32
CA PHE A 199 1.41 -19.92 -19.54
C PHE A 199 1.82 -18.49 -19.16
N LYS A 200 1.48 -17.46 -19.95
CA LYS A 200 1.69 -16.04 -19.58
C LYS A 200 1.02 -15.64 -18.27
N ASN A 201 -0.09 -16.28 -17.89
CA ASN A 201 -0.77 -16.01 -16.62
C ASN A 201 -0.18 -16.76 -15.43
N TYR A 202 0.77 -17.69 -15.66
CA TYR A 202 1.43 -18.49 -14.62
C TYR A 202 2.93 -18.23 -14.52
N GLU A 203 3.50 -17.35 -15.35
CA GLU A 203 4.80 -16.77 -15.09
C GLU A 203 4.68 -15.93 -13.81
N ILE A 204 5.03 -16.55 -12.69
CA ILE A 204 5.43 -15.82 -11.49
C ILE A 204 6.69 -15.05 -11.94
N TYR A 205 6.51 -13.81 -12.39
CA TYR A 205 7.58 -12.89 -12.74
C TYR A 205 8.41 -12.60 -11.48
N TYR A 206 9.39 -13.46 -11.22
CA TYR A 206 10.59 -13.12 -10.49
C TYR A 206 11.74 -13.17 -11.47
N GLY A 207 12.37 -12.02 -11.68
CA GLY A 207 13.60 -11.95 -12.45
C GLY A 207 13.59 -10.78 -13.41
N ASP A 208 14.32 -9.74 -13.01
CA ASP A 208 15.07 -8.97 -13.97
C ASP A 208 15.85 -9.95 -14.87
N LYS A 209 15.68 -9.84 -16.19
CA LYS A 209 16.22 -10.79 -17.18
C LYS A 209 17.74 -10.93 -17.11
N GLU A 210 18.42 -10.01 -16.43
CA GLU A 210 19.88 -9.95 -16.37
C GLU A 210 20.52 -11.05 -15.49
N ASN A 211 19.79 -11.65 -14.53
CA ASN A 211 20.41 -12.61 -13.58
C ASN A 211 20.12 -14.11 -13.83
N ASN A 212 19.30 -14.50 -14.81
CA ASN A 212 19.14 -15.92 -15.25
C ASN A 212 18.89 -16.98 -14.14
N GLU A 213 18.30 -16.63 -13.00
CA GLU A 213 18.16 -17.60 -11.89
C GLU A 213 16.85 -18.41 -11.93
N VAL A 214 15.82 -17.96 -12.66
CA VAL A 214 14.53 -18.67 -12.79
C VAL A 214 14.43 -19.32 -14.16
N LEU A 215 14.12 -20.62 -14.20
CA LEU A 215 13.99 -21.41 -15.43
C LEU A 215 12.81 -20.89 -16.25
N THR A 216 13.07 -20.67 -17.53
CA THR A 216 12.04 -20.42 -18.54
C THR A 216 11.17 -21.67 -18.77
N GLY A 217 9.96 -21.49 -19.30
CA GLY A 217 9.09 -22.62 -19.65
C GLY A 217 9.76 -23.65 -20.59
N LYS A 218 10.63 -23.19 -21.49
CA LYS A 218 11.42 -24.05 -22.39
C LYS A 218 12.43 -24.92 -21.61
N GLU A 219 13.10 -24.36 -20.62
CA GLU A 219 14.06 -25.10 -19.80
C GLU A 219 13.36 -26.10 -18.88
N ILE A 220 12.21 -25.71 -18.30
CA ILE A 220 11.36 -26.63 -17.53
C ILE A 220 10.97 -27.83 -18.40
N TYR A 221 10.53 -27.61 -19.63
CA TYR A 221 10.20 -28.70 -20.56
C TYR A 221 11.37 -29.67 -20.80
N TYR A 222 12.59 -29.18 -20.99
CA TYR A 222 13.76 -30.05 -21.14
C TYR A 222 14.08 -30.85 -19.88
N VAL A 223 13.91 -30.24 -18.70
CA VAL A 223 14.05 -30.96 -17.43
C VAL A 223 13.04 -32.10 -17.36
N LEU A 224 11.79 -31.88 -17.76
CA LEU A 224 10.74 -32.90 -17.77
C LEU A 224 11.04 -34.06 -18.74
N GLN A 225 11.51 -33.77 -19.95
CA GLN A 225 11.91 -34.78 -20.94
C GLN A 225 13.08 -35.66 -20.47
N GLY A 226 13.89 -35.16 -19.54
CA GLY A 226 15.00 -35.89 -18.93
C GLY A 226 14.57 -36.95 -17.91
N LEU A 227 13.32 -36.92 -17.43
CA LEU A 227 12.84 -37.79 -16.34
C LEU A 227 12.38 -39.14 -16.88
N LYS A 228 13.34 -40.05 -17.02
CA LYS A 228 13.10 -41.39 -17.59
C LYS A 228 12.78 -42.44 -16.54
N THR A 229 13.13 -42.21 -15.27
CA THR A 229 13.01 -43.23 -14.23
C THR A 229 12.24 -42.76 -13.01
N ARG A 230 11.60 -43.71 -12.31
CA ARG A 230 10.97 -43.51 -10.99
C ARG A 230 11.90 -42.78 -10.01
N LYS A 231 13.19 -43.14 -10.03
CA LYS A 231 14.20 -42.57 -9.14
C LYS A 231 14.40 -41.08 -9.42
N ASP A 232 14.38 -40.67 -10.68
CA ASP A 232 14.53 -39.26 -11.08
C ASP A 232 13.32 -38.43 -10.67
N THR A 233 12.10 -38.97 -10.87
CA THR A 233 10.86 -38.30 -10.43
C THR A 233 10.81 -38.17 -8.91
N LEU A 234 11.16 -39.22 -8.16
CA LEU A 234 11.18 -39.17 -6.69
C LEU A 234 12.22 -38.18 -6.15
N ARG A 235 13.36 -38.04 -6.83
CA ARG A 235 14.37 -37.03 -6.46
C ARG A 235 13.80 -35.62 -6.57
N ILE A 236 13.15 -35.29 -7.69
CA ILE A 236 12.52 -33.98 -7.88
C ILE A 236 11.40 -33.74 -6.88
N LEU A 237 10.59 -34.75 -6.58
CA LEU A 237 9.52 -34.65 -5.59
C LEU A 237 10.06 -34.48 -4.16
N GLN A 238 11.21 -35.09 -3.87
CA GLN A 238 11.92 -34.85 -2.62
C GLN A 238 12.47 -33.42 -2.55
N ASP A 239 13.09 -32.94 -3.63
CA ASP A 239 13.59 -31.57 -3.72
C ASP A 239 12.44 -30.55 -3.59
N PHE A 240 11.29 -30.82 -4.21
CA PHE A 240 10.06 -30.04 -4.08
C PHE A 240 9.50 -30.09 -2.66
N SER A 241 9.44 -31.27 -2.03
CA SER A 241 8.99 -31.41 -0.64
C SER A 241 9.83 -30.56 0.31
N VAL A 242 11.15 -30.57 0.14
CA VAL A 242 12.06 -29.77 0.97
C VAL A 242 11.85 -28.27 0.72
N ALA A 243 11.68 -27.87 -0.54
CA ALA A 243 11.37 -26.49 -0.90
C ALA A 243 10.00 -26.03 -0.34
N ALA A 244 8.98 -26.88 -0.44
CA ALA A 244 7.63 -26.61 0.03
C ALA A 244 7.54 -26.55 1.56
N GLU A 245 8.25 -27.42 2.27
CA GLU A 245 8.35 -27.39 3.73
C GLU A 245 9.10 -26.13 4.20
N ARG A 246 10.15 -25.72 3.48
CA ARG A 246 10.92 -24.54 3.84
C ARG A 246 10.17 -23.23 3.59
N ILE A 247 9.54 -23.10 2.43
CA ILE A 247 8.81 -21.89 2.03
C ILE A 247 7.44 -21.87 2.71
N GLY A 248 6.63 -22.90 2.49
CA GLY A 248 5.24 -22.96 2.95
C GLY A 248 5.03 -23.54 4.34
N GLY A 249 6.07 -24.10 4.98
CA GLY A 249 5.91 -24.81 6.26
C GLY A 249 5.21 -26.16 6.12
N VAL A 250 5.01 -26.65 4.89
CA VAL A 250 4.18 -27.84 4.66
C VAL A 250 5.04 -29.04 4.30
N LYS A 251 5.01 -30.06 5.16
CA LYS A 251 5.78 -31.29 4.97
C LYS A 251 5.09 -32.24 4.01
N LEU A 252 5.77 -32.60 2.93
CA LEU A 252 5.27 -33.53 1.93
C LEU A 252 5.95 -34.88 2.03
N ASN A 253 5.22 -35.95 1.71
CA ASN A 253 5.83 -37.25 1.51
C ASN A 253 6.03 -37.47 -0.01
N PRO A 254 7.28 -37.53 -0.50
CA PRO A 254 7.58 -37.68 -1.92
C PRO A 254 6.94 -38.92 -2.54
N GLU A 255 6.83 -40.02 -1.80
CA GLU A 255 6.19 -41.23 -2.30
C GLU A 255 4.68 -41.10 -2.42
N THR A 256 4.06 -40.36 -1.50
CA THR A 256 2.64 -40.07 -1.60
C THR A 256 2.39 -39.20 -2.83
N MET A 257 3.18 -38.13 -3.04
CA MET A 257 3.13 -37.27 -4.24
C MET A 257 3.36 -38.05 -5.54
N TYR A 258 4.35 -38.95 -5.56
CA TYR A 258 4.65 -39.78 -6.72
C TYR A 258 3.48 -40.70 -7.05
N ARG A 259 2.85 -41.31 -6.04
CA ARG A 259 1.64 -42.13 -6.22
C ARG A 259 0.47 -41.31 -6.78
N TYR A 260 0.33 -40.03 -6.39
CA TYR A 260 -0.68 -39.14 -6.97
C TYR A 260 -0.38 -38.83 -8.44
N LEU A 261 0.84 -38.38 -8.73
CA LEU A 261 1.27 -38.04 -10.09
C LEU A 261 1.13 -39.22 -11.05
N ILE A 262 1.57 -40.42 -10.64
CA ILE A 262 1.46 -41.63 -11.45
C ILE A 262 0.02 -42.10 -11.66
N LYS A 263 -0.85 -41.95 -10.67
CA LYS A 263 -2.25 -42.35 -10.82
C LYS A 263 -3.01 -41.53 -11.86
N GLY A 264 -2.58 -40.30 -12.15
CA GLY A 264 -3.08 -39.52 -13.29
C GLY A 264 -2.62 -40.03 -14.66
N ILE A 265 -1.56 -40.86 -14.72
CA ILE A 265 -0.95 -41.36 -15.97
C ILE A 265 -1.52 -42.71 -16.39
N PHE A 266 -1.98 -43.54 -15.45
CA PHE A 266 -2.48 -44.89 -15.75
C PHE A 266 -4.02 -44.91 -15.79
N PRO A 267 -4.64 -45.51 -16.83
CA PRO A 267 -6.08 -45.46 -17.05
C PRO A 267 -6.88 -46.09 -15.90
N ALA A 268 -8.04 -45.50 -15.62
CA ALA A 268 -8.98 -45.74 -14.51
C ALA A 268 -9.51 -47.18 -14.34
N ASN A 269 -9.07 -48.14 -15.16
CA ASN A 269 -9.70 -49.46 -15.28
C ASN A 269 -9.33 -50.45 -14.17
N SER A 270 -8.60 -50.04 -13.13
CA SER A 270 -8.11 -50.97 -12.09
C SER A 270 -8.32 -50.52 -10.63
N ILE A 271 -8.96 -49.37 -10.39
CA ILE A 271 -9.17 -48.84 -9.04
C ILE A 271 -10.63 -48.35 -8.91
N PRO A 272 -11.40 -48.75 -7.87
CA PRO A 272 -12.79 -48.33 -7.69
C PRO A 272 -12.94 -46.79 -7.65
N ASP A 273 -13.80 -46.25 -8.51
CA ASP A 273 -14.03 -44.81 -8.78
C ASP A 273 -14.08 -43.90 -7.54
N TYR A 274 -14.67 -44.37 -6.43
CA TYR A 274 -14.86 -43.53 -5.24
C TYR A 274 -13.56 -43.20 -4.48
N ARG A 275 -12.51 -44.02 -4.63
CA ARG A 275 -11.21 -43.75 -3.99
C ARG A 275 -10.34 -42.81 -4.82
N LEU A 276 -10.62 -42.63 -6.10
CA LEU A 276 -9.89 -41.67 -6.94
C LEU A 276 -10.35 -40.25 -6.68
N SER A 277 -11.67 -40.00 -6.62
CA SER A 277 -12.21 -38.65 -6.44
C SER A 277 -11.82 -38.01 -5.11
N LEU A 278 -11.79 -38.80 -4.02
CA LEU A 278 -11.34 -38.32 -2.69
C LEU A 278 -9.84 -38.03 -2.65
N VAL A 279 -9.06 -38.72 -3.48
CA VAL A 279 -7.59 -38.66 -3.55
C VAL A 279 -7.16 -37.47 -4.42
N GLU A 280 -7.84 -37.23 -5.53
CA GLU A 280 -7.68 -36.03 -6.38
C GLU A 280 -8.06 -34.76 -5.61
N SER A 281 -9.22 -34.75 -4.93
CA SER A 281 -9.65 -33.58 -4.14
C SER A 281 -8.64 -33.21 -3.05
N THR A 282 -8.02 -34.21 -2.40
CA THR A 282 -7.03 -33.97 -1.34
C THR A 282 -5.72 -33.38 -1.90
N PHE A 283 -5.25 -33.84 -3.07
CA PHE A 283 -4.04 -33.32 -3.68
C PHE A 283 -4.27 -31.92 -4.28
N ASP A 284 -5.43 -31.68 -4.88
CA ASP A 284 -5.80 -30.35 -5.39
C ASP A 284 -5.97 -29.33 -4.27
N ASP A 285 -6.61 -29.71 -3.16
CA ASP A 285 -6.72 -28.86 -1.98
C ASP A 285 -5.33 -28.55 -1.40
N TYR A 286 -4.42 -29.52 -1.41
CA TYR A 286 -3.04 -29.34 -0.99
C TYR A 286 -2.27 -28.38 -1.90
N ILE A 287 -2.33 -28.57 -3.22
CA ILE A 287 -1.69 -27.68 -4.19
C ILE A 287 -2.32 -26.28 -4.11
N ARG A 288 -3.62 -26.18 -3.85
CA ARG A 288 -4.32 -24.91 -3.66
C ARG A 288 -3.86 -24.20 -2.38
N GLU A 289 -3.71 -24.92 -1.27
CA GLU A 289 -3.18 -24.37 -0.01
C GLU A 289 -1.71 -23.94 -0.18
N PHE A 290 -0.90 -24.78 -0.81
CA PHE A 290 0.49 -24.46 -1.11
C PHE A 290 0.62 -23.24 -2.04
N LYS A 291 -0.16 -23.19 -3.13
CA LYS A 291 -0.21 -22.03 -4.04
C LYS A 291 -0.74 -20.80 -3.32
N SER A 292 -1.72 -20.93 -2.43
CA SER A 292 -2.22 -19.81 -1.63
C SER A 292 -1.13 -19.26 -0.72
N ASN A 293 -0.40 -20.13 -0.01
CA ASN A 293 0.72 -19.75 0.86
C ASN A 293 1.91 -19.18 0.08
N LEU A 294 2.25 -19.78 -1.06
CA LEU A 294 3.32 -19.31 -1.95
C LEU A 294 2.96 -17.97 -2.58
N ASN A 295 1.75 -17.84 -3.14
CA ASN A 295 1.26 -16.57 -3.66
C ASN A 295 1.17 -15.55 -2.55
N TYR A 296 0.82 -15.91 -1.31
CA TYR A 296 0.86 -15.00 -0.18
C TYR A 296 2.30 -14.55 0.09
N GLN A 297 3.26 -15.46 0.23
CA GLN A 297 4.65 -15.07 0.48
C GLN A 297 5.26 -14.25 -0.65
N LEU A 298 5.08 -14.69 -1.89
CA LEU A 298 5.55 -13.98 -3.08
C LEU A 298 4.84 -12.65 -3.24
N LYS A 299 3.52 -12.58 -3.03
CA LYS A 299 2.76 -11.33 -3.04
C LYS A 299 3.32 -10.38 -2.00
N TYR A 300 3.68 -10.80 -0.79
CA TYR A 300 4.23 -9.85 0.18
C TYR A 300 5.70 -9.49 -0.08
N PHE A 301 6.46 -10.37 -0.71
CA PHE A 301 7.84 -10.09 -1.14
C PHE A 301 7.85 -9.13 -2.34
N THR A 302 7.05 -9.39 -3.39
CA THR A 302 6.87 -8.50 -4.56
C THR A 302 6.09 -7.25 -4.22
N ILE A 303 5.12 -7.31 -3.30
CA ILE A 303 4.47 -6.11 -2.80
C ILE A 303 5.52 -5.25 -2.14
N TYR A 304 6.58 -5.72 -1.48
CA TYR A 304 7.57 -4.81 -0.90
C TYR A 304 8.66 -4.32 -1.85
N GLU A 305 9.04 -5.11 -2.85
CA GLU A 305 9.94 -4.67 -3.92
C GLU A 305 9.24 -3.78 -4.96
N GLY A 306 7.94 -4.03 -5.20
CA GLY A 306 7.08 -3.32 -6.15
C GLY A 306 6.07 -2.36 -5.50
N LEU A 307 5.96 -2.31 -4.17
CA LEU A 307 5.30 -1.22 -3.46
C LEU A 307 6.10 -0.02 -3.87
N ARG A 308 5.46 0.79 -4.69
CA ARG A 308 5.87 2.15 -4.92
C ARG A 308 5.95 2.75 -3.53
N TRP A 309 7.14 2.80 -2.93
CA TRP A 309 7.35 3.35 -1.59
C TRP A 309 6.68 4.72 -1.46
N ASN A 310 6.61 5.43 -2.57
CA ASN A 310 5.81 6.63 -2.81
C ASN A 310 4.35 6.53 -2.33
N GLU A 311 3.62 5.43 -2.60
CA GLU A 311 2.22 5.25 -2.20
C GLU A 311 2.07 5.05 -0.68
N ILE A 312 2.89 4.20 -0.05
CA ILE A 312 2.87 4.06 1.42
C ILE A 312 3.29 5.37 2.08
N LEU A 313 4.36 5.99 1.57
CA LEU A 313 4.85 7.26 2.09
C LEU A 313 3.74 8.31 1.96
N ARG A 314 3.04 8.42 0.84
CA ARG A 314 1.89 9.33 0.69
C ARG A 314 0.75 8.99 1.65
N PHE A 315 0.41 7.71 1.80
CA PHE A 315 -0.62 7.24 2.74
C PHE A 315 -0.29 7.60 4.20
N ILE A 316 0.98 7.72 4.55
CA ILE A 316 1.42 8.13 5.89
C ILE A 316 1.57 9.66 5.98
N LEU A 317 2.28 10.26 5.03
CA LEU A 317 2.67 11.67 5.04
C LEU A 317 1.46 12.58 4.88
N TYR A 318 0.51 12.29 3.98
CA TYR A 318 -0.66 13.17 3.79
C TYR A 318 -1.57 13.21 5.00
N PRO A 319 -2.07 12.08 5.55
CA PRO A 319 -2.86 12.13 6.77
C PRO A 319 -2.08 12.75 7.93
N SER A 320 -0.78 12.44 8.08
CA SER A 320 0.05 13.05 9.12
C SER A 320 0.13 14.57 8.98
N PHE A 321 0.30 15.06 7.76
CA PHE A 321 0.33 16.49 7.46
C PHE A 321 -1.01 17.16 7.77
N PHE A 322 -2.13 16.62 7.29
CA PHE A 322 -3.46 17.18 7.57
C PHE A 322 -3.84 17.12 9.06
N ILE A 323 -3.51 16.03 9.77
CA ILE A 323 -3.68 15.96 11.23
C ILE A 323 -2.82 17.04 11.92
N THR A 324 -1.60 17.28 11.44
CA THR A 324 -0.74 18.36 11.95
C THR A 324 -1.38 19.73 11.73
N LEU A 325 -1.97 19.98 10.56
CA LEU A 325 -2.69 21.22 10.28
C LEU A 325 -3.88 21.39 11.21
N LEU A 326 -4.68 20.34 11.42
CA LEU A 326 -5.81 20.38 12.35
C LEU A 326 -5.35 20.73 13.78
N ILE A 327 -4.24 20.16 14.24
CA ILE A 327 -3.64 20.51 15.53
C ILE A 327 -3.22 21.97 15.57
N LEU A 328 -2.56 22.46 14.52
CA LEU A 328 -2.13 23.86 14.43
C LEU A 328 -3.34 24.81 14.49
N MET A 329 -4.39 24.51 13.74
CA MET A 329 -5.65 25.26 13.72
C MET A 329 -6.28 25.27 15.13
N PHE A 330 -6.38 24.12 15.79
CA PHE A 330 -6.90 24.02 17.16
C PHE A 330 -6.09 24.87 18.15
N ARG A 331 -4.76 24.87 18.03
CA ARG A 331 -3.86 25.62 18.91
C ARG A 331 -4.02 27.12 18.75
N ASN A 332 -4.31 27.60 17.54
CA ASN A 332 -4.45 29.03 17.23
C ASN A 332 -5.89 29.56 17.36
N MET A 333 -6.89 28.70 17.58
CA MET A 333 -8.30 29.10 17.60
C MET A 333 -9.05 28.77 18.91
N THR A 334 -10.26 29.29 19.06
CA THR A 334 -11.19 28.84 20.10
C THR A 334 -11.75 27.46 19.76
N LEU A 335 -12.16 26.69 20.76
CA LEU A 335 -12.76 25.36 20.56
C LEU A 335 -14.01 25.45 19.67
N LYS A 336 -14.88 26.44 19.90
CA LYS A 336 -16.10 26.67 19.11
C LYS A 336 -15.78 26.91 17.64
N THR A 337 -14.89 27.85 17.33
CA THR A 337 -14.49 28.17 15.95
C THR A 337 -13.87 26.95 15.27
N PHE A 338 -13.00 26.22 15.97
CA PHE A 338 -12.37 25.01 15.44
C PHE A 338 -13.38 23.90 15.10
N LEU A 339 -14.30 23.58 16.02
CA LEU A 339 -15.31 22.54 15.79
C LEU A 339 -16.23 22.89 14.61
N ILE A 340 -16.63 24.16 14.49
CA ILE A 340 -17.43 24.62 13.35
C ILE A 340 -16.64 24.51 12.04
N SER A 341 -15.34 24.88 12.04
CA SER A 341 -14.48 24.69 10.87
C SER A 341 -14.39 23.24 10.43
N ILE A 342 -14.22 22.30 11.37
CA ILE A 342 -14.22 20.86 11.07
C ILE A 342 -15.57 20.42 10.52
N GLY A 343 -16.69 20.91 11.07
CA GLY A 343 -18.03 20.58 10.56
C GLY A 343 -18.29 21.09 9.15
N ILE A 344 -17.79 22.29 8.81
CA ILE A 344 -17.95 22.90 7.48
C ILE A 344 -17.02 22.30 6.44
N GLY A 345 -15.83 21.80 6.84
CA GLY A 345 -14.86 21.20 5.93
C GLY A 345 -15.46 20.15 4.98
N PRO A 346 -16.11 19.08 5.49
CA PRO A 346 -16.79 18.08 4.67
C PRO A 346 -17.98 18.59 3.86
N LEU A 347 -18.56 19.74 4.23
CA LEU A 347 -19.66 20.36 3.48
C LEU A 347 -19.15 21.15 2.26
N LEU A 348 -17.89 21.58 2.23
CA LEU A 348 -17.32 22.33 1.11
C LEU A 348 -17.34 21.55 -0.22
N PRO A 349 -16.92 20.27 -0.29
CA PRO A 349 -17.05 19.49 -1.51
C PRO A 349 -18.49 19.42 -2.02
N LEU A 350 -19.48 19.32 -1.11
CA LEU A 350 -20.90 19.34 -1.48
C LEU A 350 -21.30 20.70 -2.05
N VAL A 351 -20.84 21.80 -1.46
CA VAL A 351 -21.09 23.16 -1.98
C VAL A 351 -20.46 23.33 -3.37
N VAL A 352 -19.21 22.90 -3.56
CA VAL A 352 -18.52 22.91 -4.87
C VAL A 352 -19.33 22.11 -5.89
N PHE A 353 -19.75 20.89 -5.53
CA PHE A 353 -20.53 20.02 -6.41
C PHE A 353 -21.87 20.65 -6.82
N LEU A 354 -22.65 21.14 -5.85
CA LEU A 354 -23.94 21.79 -6.11
C LEU A 354 -23.78 23.07 -6.93
N THR A 355 -22.71 23.83 -6.69
CA THR A 355 -22.36 25.01 -7.47
C THR A 355 -22.06 24.61 -8.92
N GLY A 356 -21.25 23.57 -9.13
CA GLY A 356 -20.98 23.03 -10.47
C GLY A 356 -22.27 22.63 -11.20
N LEU A 357 -23.18 21.92 -10.53
CA LEU A 357 -24.48 21.56 -11.10
C LEU A 357 -25.32 22.78 -11.46
N ALA A 358 -25.39 23.77 -10.56
CA ALA A 358 -26.20 24.98 -10.76
C ALA A 358 -25.73 25.82 -11.96
N PHE A 359 -24.42 25.83 -12.23
CA PHE A 359 -23.83 26.54 -13.36
C PHE A 359 -23.72 25.70 -14.64
N GLY A 360 -24.26 24.47 -14.67
CA GLY A 360 -24.18 23.59 -15.83
C GLY A 360 -22.74 23.21 -16.19
N VAL A 361 -21.87 23.14 -15.19
CA VAL A 361 -20.46 22.87 -15.37
C VAL A 361 -20.27 21.38 -15.68
N HIS A 362 -19.80 21.09 -16.89
CA HIS A 362 -19.48 19.75 -17.35
C HIS A 362 -17.97 19.60 -17.54
N GLY A 363 -17.46 18.40 -17.25
CA GLY A 363 -16.03 18.09 -17.38
C GLY A 363 -15.17 18.60 -16.22
N GLU A 364 -13.90 18.19 -16.24
CA GLU A 364 -12.98 18.37 -15.12
C GLU A 364 -12.38 19.78 -15.06
N GLU A 365 -12.18 20.44 -16.20
CA GLU A 365 -11.78 21.85 -16.25
C GLU A 365 -12.77 22.76 -15.55
N GLY A 366 -14.06 22.52 -15.83
CA GLY A 366 -15.15 23.22 -15.20
C GLY A 366 -15.17 22.99 -13.69
N PHE A 367 -15.05 21.72 -13.26
CA PHE A 367 -14.99 21.38 -11.84
C PHE A 367 -13.84 22.11 -11.13
N PHE A 368 -12.64 22.12 -11.72
CA PHE A 368 -11.48 22.84 -11.18
C PHE A 368 -11.74 24.35 -11.08
N ALA A 369 -12.37 24.96 -12.09
CA ALA A 369 -12.76 26.37 -12.05
C ALA A 369 -13.71 26.68 -10.89
N VAL A 370 -14.67 25.80 -10.58
CA VAL A 370 -15.59 25.96 -9.44
C VAL A 370 -14.87 25.80 -8.10
N VAL A 371 -13.92 24.87 -7.99
CA VAL A 371 -13.05 24.74 -6.80
C VAL A 371 -12.27 26.03 -6.58
N LEU A 372 -11.63 26.57 -7.62
CA LEU A 372 -10.83 27.79 -7.54
C LEU A 372 -11.70 29.02 -7.18
N LEU A 373 -12.88 29.13 -7.79
CA LEU A 373 -13.84 30.19 -7.48
C LEU A 373 -14.30 30.12 -6.02
N THR A 374 -14.58 28.91 -5.52
CA THR A 374 -14.97 28.69 -4.12
C THR A 374 -13.84 29.11 -3.18
N TYR A 375 -12.58 28.76 -3.50
CA TYR A 375 -11.40 29.19 -2.75
C TYR A 375 -11.26 30.73 -2.71
N ILE A 376 -11.48 31.41 -3.84
CA ILE A 376 -11.47 32.88 -3.92
C ILE A 376 -12.59 33.49 -3.07
N ILE A 377 -13.81 32.93 -3.12
CA ILE A 377 -14.95 33.39 -2.31
C ILE A 377 -14.64 33.30 -0.81
N ILE A 378 -14.00 32.23 -0.36
CA ILE A 378 -13.61 32.08 1.06
C ILE A 378 -12.58 33.16 1.46
N TRP A 379 -11.63 33.48 0.59
CA TRP A 379 -10.72 34.62 0.78
C TRP A 379 -11.48 35.94 0.90
N LEU A 380 -12.46 36.21 0.03
CA LEU A 380 -13.28 37.41 0.09
C LEU A 380 -14.10 37.50 1.38
N ILE A 381 -14.68 36.39 1.84
CA ILE A 381 -15.39 36.31 3.13
C ILE A 381 -14.43 36.66 4.28
N TYR A 382 -13.24 36.05 4.31
CA TYR A 382 -12.22 36.36 5.32
C TYR A 382 -11.88 37.86 5.33
N TYR A 383 -11.52 38.43 4.18
CA TYR A 383 -11.12 39.83 4.07
C TYR A 383 -12.24 40.82 4.40
N SER A 384 -13.50 40.48 4.10
CA SER A 384 -14.66 41.30 4.44
C SER A 384 -14.95 41.29 5.95
N CYS A 385 -14.70 40.18 6.63
CA CYS A 385 -15.00 40.01 8.05
C CYS A 385 -13.83 40.37 8.99
N ARG A 386 -12.58 40.40 8.51
CA ARG A 386 -11.35 40.51 9.35
C ARG A 386 -11.17 41.80 10.17
N ASN A 387 -12.08 42.76 10.10
CA ASN A 387 -12.01 44.00 10.89
C ASN A 387 -13.22 44.20 11.80
N SER A 388 -14.18 43.27 11.78
CA SER A 388 -15.42 43.39 12.53
C SER A 388 -15.44 42.40 13.69
N ALA A 389 -15.54 42.90 14.91
CA ALA A 389 -15.67 42.07 16.11
C ALA A 389 -16.92 41.16 16.03
N ARG A 390 -18.02 41.67 15.46
CA ARG A 390 -19.27 40.92 15.20
C ARG A 390 -19.09 39.70 14.28
N PHE A 391 -18.04 39.70 13.47
CA PHE A 391 -17.75 38.62 12.53
C PHE A 391 -16.42 37.93 12.85
N ALA A 392 -15.95 38.04 14.09
CA ALA A 392 -14.74 37.36 14.56
C ALA A 392 -14.88 35.84 14.36
N SER A 393 -16.00 35.23 14.75
CA SER A 393 -16.21 33.78 14.56
C SER A 393 -16.15 33.37 13.08
N ILE A 394 -16.80 34.13 12.18
CA ILE A 394 -16.85 33.84 10.73
C ILE A 394 -15.48 33.99 10.09
N SER A 395 -14.77 35.09 10.37
CA SER A 395 -13.41 35.29 9.85
C SER A 395 -12.45 34.20 10.35
N GLY A 396 -12.62 33.72 11.57
CA GLY A 396 -11.84 32.60 12.09
C GLY A 396 -12.12 31.30 11.34
N ILE A 397 -13.39 31.00 11.11
CA ILE A 397 -13.79 29.82 10.34
C ILE A 397 -13.23 29.87 8.92
N ALA A 398 -13.36 31.01 8.23
CA ALA A 398 -12.85 31.22 6.89
C ALA A 398 -11.32 31.06 6.85
N LEU A 399 -10.59 31.66 7.80
CA LEU A 399 -9.13 31.52 7.89
C LEU A 399 -8.69 30.06 8.07
N ASN A 400 -9.38 29.30 8.91
CA ASN A 400 -9.13 27.88 9.11
C ASN A 400 -9.33 27.08 7.82
N ILE A 401 -10.42 27.33 7.11
CA ILE A 401 -10.69 26.67 5.83
C ILE A 401 -9.61 27.01 4.82
N LEU A 402 -9.19 28.28 4.72
CA LEU A 402 -8.11 28.69 3.81
C LEU A 402 -6.81 27.95 4.11
N VAL A 403 -6.39 27.90 5.38
CA VAL A 403 -5.16 27.20 5.80
C VAL A 403 -5.22 25.72 5.46
N PHE A 404 -6.38 25.08 5.66
CA PHE A 404 -6.56 23.66 5.40
C PHE A 404 -6.65 23.33 3.89
N VAL A 405 -7.33 24.16 3.11
CA VAL A 405 -7.55 23.94 1.66
C VAL A 405 -6.35 24.34 0.81
N THR A 406 -5.54 25.30 1.25
CA THR A 406 -4.38 25.77 0.46
C THR A 406 -3.45 24.66 -0.03
N PRO A 407 -3.01 23.69 0.80
CA PRO A 407 -2.17 22.57 0.35
C PRO A 407 -2.95 21.45 -0.38
N VAL A 408 -4.25 21.64 -0.62
CA VAL A 408 -5.06 20.75 -1.46
C VAL A 408 -5.17 21.33 -2.88
N ILE A 409 -4.97 22.64 -3.05
CA ILE A 409 -5.07 23.30 -4.36
C ILE A 409 -4.00 22.78 -5.32
N GLY A 410 -2.76 22.52 -4.87
CA GLY A 410 -1.73 21.93 -5.72
C GLY A 410 -2.07 20.50 -6.13
N LEU A 411 -2.62 19.70 -5.21
CA LEU A 411 -3.14 18.35 -5.54
C LEU A 411 -4.28 18.39 -6.58
N PHE A 412 -5.19 19.36 -6.49
CA PHE A 412 -6.23 19.54 -7.50
C PHE A 412 -5.64 19.95 -8.86
N PHE A 413 -4.63 20.83 -8.85
CA PHE A 413 -3.93 21.23 -10.07
C PHE A 413 -3.21 20.04 -10.72
N GLU A 414 -2.56 19.20 -9.91
CA GLU A 414 -1.90 17.98 -10.37
C GLU A 414 -2.90 17.00 -11.00
N ALA A 415 -4.02 16.74 -10.31
CA ALA A 415 -5.06 15.85 -10.82
C ALA A 415 -5.65 16.36 -12.15
N TRP A 416 -5.93 17.66 -12.22
CA TRP A 416 -6.40 18.32 -13.44
C TRP A 416 -5.37 18.22 -14.58
N TRP A 417 -4.10 18.45 -14.28
CA TRP A 417 -3.01 18.38 -15.28
C TRP A 417 -2.81 16.95 -15.79
N GLU A 418 -2.74 15.96 -14.89
CA GLU A 418 -2.58 14.55 -15.24
C GLU A 418 -3.72 14.07 -16.13
N GLN A 419 -4.94 14.46 -15.82
CA GLN A 419 -6.11 14.04 -16.57
C GLN A 419 -6.14 14.68 -17.97
N ASN A 420 -5.80 15.96 -18.11
CA ASN A 420 -5.63 16.59 -19.42
C ASN A 420 -4.48 15.99 -20.24
N TYR A 421 -3.36 15.65 -19.60
CA TYR A 421 -2.24 14.98 -20.26
C TYR A 421 -2.65 13.60 -20.82
N ARG A 422 -3.41 12.81 -20.03
CA ARG A 422 -3.89 11.49 -20.44
C ARG A 422 -4.88 11.52 -21.60
N HIS A 423 -5.70 12.57 -21.73
CA HIS A 423 -6.64 12.70 -22.85
C HIS A 423 -5.94 13.05 -24.17
N GLY A 424 -4.77 13.70 -24.11
CA GLY A 424 -4.02 14.11 -25.29
C GLY A 424 -3.15 13.00 -25.91
N ILE A 425 -2.91 11.89 -25.21
CA ILE A 425 -1.92 10.87 -25.61
C ILE A 425 -2.53 9.46 -25.51
N PRO A 426 -2.49 8.65 -26.58
CA PRO A 426 -2.91 7.25 -26.53
C PRO A 426 -2.25 6.50 -25.37
N TYR A 427 -3.01 5.64 -24.67
CA TYR A 427 -2.56 4.97 -23.44
C TYR A 427 -1.22 4.24 -23.61
N GLU A 428 -0.99 3.60 -24.76
CA GLU A 428 0.23 2.87 -25.10
C GLU A 428 1.48 3.76 -25.20
N LEU A 429 1.31 5.07 -25.38
CA LEU A 429 2.38 6.06 -25.44
C LEU A 429 2.52 6.86 -24.14
N GLN A 430 1.76 6.53 -23.10
CA GLN A 430 1.85 7.22 -21.82
C GLN A 430 3.12 6.77 -21.07
N ASP A 431 4.10 7.68 -20.96
CA ASP A 431 5.25 7.49 -20.08
C ASP A 431 4.81 7.66 -18.61
N HIS A 432 4.46 6.54 -17.97
CA HIS A 432 4.10 6.51 -16.55
C HIS A 432 5.22 7.01 -15.63
N ALA A 433 6.49 6.83 -16.00
CA ALA A 433 7.61 7.32 -15.22
C ALA A 433 7.72 8.85 -15.29
N PHE A 434 7.37 9.45 -16.44
CA PHE A 434 7.25 10.90 -16.55
C PHE A 434 6.13 11.46 -15.67
N LEU A 435 4.94 10.85 -15.69
CA LEU A 435 3.82 11.26 -14.83
C LEU A 435 4.19 11.20 -13.34
N ASP A 436 4.85 10.13 -12.91
CA ASP A 436 5.31 9.99 -11.52
C ASP A 436 6.32 11.08 -11.13
N ARG A 437 7.23 11.46 -12.03
CA ARG A 437 8.21 12.54 -11.79
C ARG A 437 7.53 13.90 -11.67
N VAL A 438 6.55 14.20 -12.51
CA VAL A 438 5.79 15.46 -12.45
C VAL A 438 5.01 15.55 -11.14
N ARG A 439 4.27 14.49 -10.79
CA ARG A 439 3.58 14.38 -9.50
C ARG A 439 4.52 14.64 -8.33
N LEU A 440 5.64 13.92 -8.25
CA LEU A 440 6.62 14.11 -7.18
C LEU A 440 7.15 15.55 -7.14
N THR A 441 7.36 16.18 -8.30
CA THR A 441 7.82 17.57 -8.38
C THR A 441 6.77 18.55 -7.82
N VAL A 442 5.49 18.37 -8.16
CA VAL A 442 4.41 19.19 -7.62
C VAL A 442 4.36 19.06 -6.09
N GLU A 443 4.40 17.83 -5.58
CA GLU A 443 4.40 17.54 -4.14
C GLU A 443 5.59 18.19 -3.41
N LEU A 444 6.80 18.09 -3.99
CA LEU A 444 8.02 18.66 -3.43
C LEU A 444 8.05 20.20 -3.46
N VAL A 445 7.36 20.83 -4.40
CA VAL A 445 7.27 22.30 -4.51
C VAL A 445 6.15 22.85 -3.64
N GLU A 446 5.00 22.17 -3.59
CA GLU A 446 3.81 22.63 -2.85
C GLU A 446 4.07 22.73 -1.36
N ILE A 447 4.72 21.74 -0.75
CA ILE A 447 4.99 21.74 0.69
C ILE A 447 5.82 22.96 1.12
N PRO A 448 7.02 23.25 0.53
CA PRO A 448 7.77 24.45 0.83
C PRO A 448 7.00 25.75 0.59
N VAL A 449 6.24 25.85 -0.52
CA VAL A 449 5.42 27.02 -0.82
C VAL A 449 4.37 27.24 0.27
N PHE A 450 3.67 26.18 0.68
CA PHE A 450 2.72 26.24 1.79
C PHE A 450 3.38 26.65 3.11
N LEU A 451 4.56 26.11 3.44
CA LEU A 451 5.29 26.48 4.66
C LEU A 451 5.70 27.96 4.65
N ILE A 452 6.09 28.50 3.50
CA ILE A 452 6.36 29.93 3.32
C ILE A 452 5.07 30.74 3.52
N LEU A 453 3.97 30.34 2.91
CA LEU A 453 2.66 30.99 3.08
C LEU A 453 2.18 30.92 4.53
N LEU A 454 2.41 29.80 5.22
CA LEU A 454 2.07 29.63 6.62
C LEU A 454 2.76 30.67 7.49
N GLN A 455 4.04 30.90 7.22
CA GLN A 455 4.88 31.80 7.97
C GLN A 455 4.65 33.28 7.63
N LEU A 456 4.54 33.62 6.35
CA LEU A 456 4.47 35.01 5.87
C LEU A 456 3.04 35.53 5.78
N VAL A 457 2.06 34.67 5.50
CA VAL A 457 0.66 35.06 5.28
C VAL A 457 -0.19 34.62 6.46
N PHE A 458 -0.33 33.31 6.71
CA PHE A 458 -1.32 32.82 7.67
C PHE A 458 -1.00 33.16 9.13
N LYS A 459 0.26 33.12 9.55
CA LYS A 459 0.66 33.49 10.91
C LYS A 459 0.24 34.92 11.27
N PRO A 460 0.57 35.97 10.50
CA PRO A 460 0.05 37.33 10.75
C PRO A 460 -1.49 37.41 10.79
N LEU A 461 -2.18 36.67 9.92
CA LEU A 461 -3.64 36.64 9.88
C LEU A 461 -4.24 36.01 11.16
N TYR A 462 -3.64 34.94 11.68
CA TYR A 462 -4.02 34.33 12.96
C TYR A 462 -3.79 35.28 14.14
N ILE A 463 -2.64 35.98 14.17
CA ILE A 463 -2.34 36.95 15.24
C ILE A 463 -3.37 38.08 15.24
N ARG A 464 -3.67 38.64 14.06
CA ARG A 464 -4.68 39.69 13.91
C ARG A 464 -6.06 39.19 14.35
N TRP A 465 -6.46 38.01 13.90
CA TRP A 465 -7.73 37.40 14.29
C TRP A 465 -7.83 37.21 15.81
N TYR A 466 -6.78 36.67 16.43
CA TYR A 466 -6.73 36.42 17.87
C TYR A 466 -6.78 37.71 18.71
N SER A 467 -6.30 38.83 18.16
CA SER A 467 -6.34 40.14 18.81
C SER A 467 -7.72 40.81 18.83
N MET A 468 -8.71 40.27 18.12
CA MET A 468 -10.06 40.82 18.10
C MET A 468 -10.76 40.64 19.45
N PRO A 469 -11.67 41.56 19.83
CA PRO A 469 -12.52 41.38 21.00
C PRO A 469 -13.29 40.06 20.88
N ARG A 470 -13.32 39.28 21.96
CA ARG A 470 -14.14 38.06 22.01
C ARG A 470 -15.59 38.47 22.27
N GLU A 471 -16.50 37.89 21.49
CA GLU A 471 -17.96 37.96 21.71
C GLU A 471 -18.39 37.22 22.97
#